data_AF-A0A616DM60-F1
#
_entry.id   AF-A0A616DM60-F1
#
_cell.length_a   1.000
_cell.length_b   1.000
_cell.length_c   1.000
_cell.angle_alpha   90.00
_cell.angle_beta   90.00
_cell.angle_gamma   90.00
#
_symmetry.space_group_name_H-M   'P 1'
#
loop_
_entity.id
_entity.type
_entity.pdbx_description
1 polymer ?
#
loop_
_entity_poly.entity_id
_entity_poly.type
_entity_poly.pdbx_seq_one_letter_code
_entity_poly.pdbx_strand_id
1 'polypeptide(L)'
;DASIAEWRELLILAAAGQFFPRSEKVRLTANERNVLAMLVKGMDIRQISCELNVHLKTIYSVRYHVLTKLGCRTVLDYQILSVSKAFTHWLTINNVDNVISRVNSKVIA
;
A
#
# COMPACT_ATOMS: atom_id res chain seq x y z
N ASP A 1 -8.15 19.53 -15.74
CA ASP A 1 -7.06 20.45 -15.39
C ASP A 1 -7.59 21.55 -14.52
N ALA A 2 -7.19 21.56 -13.25
CA ALA A 2 -7.52 22.65 -12.35
C ALA A 2 -6.57 23.83 -12.58
N SER A 3 -7.10 25.05 -12.59
CA SER A 3 -6.31 26.27 -12.81
C SER A 3 -5.36 26.56 -11.65
N ILE A 4 -4.29 27.32 -11.87
CA ILE A 4 -3.36 27.73 -10.80
C ILE A 4 -4.09 28.48 -9.67
N ALA A 5 -5.16 29.22 -10.01
CA ALA A 5 -6.00 29.91 -9.03
C ALA A 5 -6.75 28.91 -8.13
N GLU A 6 -7.33 27.87 -8.72
CA GLU A 6 -8.00 26.79 -7.98
C GLU A 6 -7.01 26.05 -7.06
N TRP A 7 -5.80 25.76 -7.53
CA TRP A 7 -4.76 25.15 -6.68
C TRP A 7 -4.33 26.04 -5.51
N ARG A 8 -4.21 27.36 -5.73
CA ARG A 8 -3.89 28.32 -4.65
C ARG A 8 -5.01 28.36 -3.61
N GLU A 9 -6.26 28.39 -4.04
CA GLU A 9 -7.42 28.42 -3.16
C GLU A 9 -7.52 27.14 -2.33
N LEU A 10 -7.30 25.98 -2.95
CA LEU A 10 -7.23 24.69 -2.25
C LEU A 10 -6.11 24.64 -1.20
N LEU A 11 -4.93 25.19 -1.51
CA LEU A 11 -3.82 25.25 -0.56
C LEU A 11 -4.10 26.18 0.62
N ILE A 12 -4.74 27.32 0.40
CA ILE A 12 -5.15 28.26 1.46
C ILE A 12 -6.20 27.60 2.37
N LEU A 13 -7.20 26.94 1.79
CA LEU A 13 -8.23 26.24 2.54
C LEU A 13 -7.65 25.05 3.35
N ALA A 14 -6.67 24.34 2.80
CA ALA A 14 -5.96 23.28 3.51
C ALA A 14 -5.13 23.81 4.68
N ALA A 15 -4.42 24.93 4.49
CA ALA A 15 -3.65 25.57 5.54
C ALA A 15 -4.53 26.13 6.68
N ALA A 16 -5.74 26.60 6.34
CA ALA A 16 -6.75 27.02 7.30
C ALA A 16 -7.45 25.85 8.03
N GLY A 17 -7.14 24.59 7.68
CA GLY A 17 -7.79 23.39 8.20
C GLY A 17 -9.24 23.20 7.75
N GLN A 18 -9.69 24.01 6.77
CA GLN A 18 -11.08 24.05 6.28
C GLN A 18 -11.31 23.10 5.10
N PHE A 19 -10.25 22.69 4.42
CA PHE A 19 -10.31 21.70 3.36
C PHE A 19 -9.24 20.64 3.56
N PHE A 20 -9.64 19.52 4.14
CA PHE A 20 -8.94 18.28 3.91
C PHE A 20 -9.65 17.62 2.73
N PRO A 21 -9.00 17.42 1.56
CA PRO A 21 -9.53 16.44 0.63
C PRO A 21 -9.70 15.19 1.48
N ARG A 22 -10.95 14.73 1.64
CA ARG A 22 -11.27 13.63 2.54
C ARG A 22 -10.46 12.47 1.98
N SER A 23 -9.29 12.22 2.56
CA SER A 23 -8.46 11.09 2.17
C SER A 23 -9.38 9.92 2.42
N GLU A 24 -9.91 9.36 1.34
CA GLU A 24 -10.57 8.09 1.42
C GLU A 24 -9.50 7.16 1.98
N LYS A 25 -9.61 6.85 3.27
CA LYS A 25 -8.59 6.08 3.96
C LYS A 25 -8.43 4.81 3.14
N VAL A 26 -7.22 4.54 2.64
CA VAL A 26 -6.97 3.34 1.86
C VAL A 26 -7.31 2.14 2.75
N ARG A 27 -8.44 1.49 2.47
CA ARG A 27 -8.93 0.34 3.24
C ARG A 27 -8.44 -0.95 2.60
N LEU A 28 -7.38 -1.51 3.17
CA LEU A 28 -6.88 -2.83 2.82
C LEU A 28 -7.56 -3.91 3.66
N THR A 29 -8.02 -4.96 2.99
CA THR A 29 -8.39 -6.24 3.62
C THR A 29 -7.15 -6.88 4.25
N ALA A 30 -7.35 -7.92 5.07
CA ALA A 30 -6.24 -8.67 5.66
C ALA A 30 -5.30 -9.23 4.58
N ASN A 31 -5.85 -9.84 3.51
CA ASN A 31 -5.07 -10.43 2.44
C ASN A 31 -4.27 -9.38 1.64
N GLU A 32 -4.90 -8.24 1.35
CA GLU A 32 -4.23 -7.12 0.68
C GLU A 32 -3.10 -6.54 1.54
N ARG A 33 -3.29 -6.44 2.86
CA ARG A 33 -2.24 -5.99 3.78
C ARG A 33 -1.07 -6.98 3.83
N ASN A 34 -1.35 -8.28 3.86
CA ASN A 34 -0.31 -9.32 3.83
C ASN A 34 0.52 -9.23 2.54
N VAL A 35 -0.13 -9.13 1.38
CA VAL A 35 0.56 -9.01 0.11
C VAL A 35 1.37 -7.70 0.05
N LEU A 36 0.81 -6.58 0.52
CA LEU A 36 1.54 -5.32 0.57
C LEU A 36 2.79 -5.41 1.45
N ALA A 37 2.71 -6.04 2.63
CA ALA A 37 3.85 -6.22 3.51
C ALA A 37 4.99 -7.00 2.82
N MET A 38 4.66 -8.04 2.05
CA MET A 38 5.68 -8.79 1.30
C MET A 38 6.26 -8.02 0.12
N LEU A 39 5.44 -7.21 -0.57
CA LEU A 39 5.93 -6.33 -1.64
C LEU A 39 6.91 -5.28 -1.09
N VAL A 40 6.61 -4.72 0.09
CA VAL A 40 7.50 -3.76 0.78
C VAL A 40 8.82 -4.43 1.18
N LYS A 41 8.80 -5.72 1.52
CA LYS A 41 10.01 -6.54 1.74
C LYS A 41 10.78 -6.86 0.46
N GLY A 42 10.30 -6.45 -0.71
CA GLY A 42 10.94 -6.71 -2.00
C GLY A 42 10.70 -8.13 -2.54
N MET A 43 9.74 -8.87 -2.00
CA MET A 43 9.42 -10.22 -2.49
C MET A 43 8.71 -10.18 -3.84
N ASP A 44 9.09 -11.08 -4.74
CA ASP A 44 8.38 -11.30 -5.99
C ASP A 44 7.10 -12.13 -5.81
N ILE A 45 6.28 -12.23 -6.85
CA ILE A 45 4.98 -12.94 -6.80
C ILE A 45 5.12 -14.42 -6.43
N ARG A 46 6.19 -15.09 -6.88
CA ARG A 46 6.44 -16.51 -6.58
C ARG A 46 6.82 -16.67 -5.12
N GLN A 47 7.69 -15.82 -4.61
CA GLN A 47 8.07 -15.77 -3.21
C GLN A 47 6.84 -15.53 -2.31
N ILE A 48 6.01 -14.55 -2.67
CA ILE A 48 4.75 -14.25 -1.94
C ILE A 48 3.78 -15.44 -1.98
N SER A 49 3.67 -16.11 -3.13
CA SER A 49 2.83 -17.30 -3.31
C SER A 49 3.27 -18.44 -2.38
N CYS A 50 4.58 -18.68 -2.28
CA CYS A 50 5.15 -19.67 -1.36
C CYS A 50 4.95 -19.25 0.11
N GLU A 51 5.26 -18.00 0.44
CA GLU A 51 5.19 -17.48 1.82
C GLU A 51 3.77 -17.50 2.38
N LEU A 52 2.78 -17.14 1.56
CA LEU A 52 1.37 -17.12 1.98
C LEU A 52 0.66 -18.47 1.75
N ASN A 53 1.32 -19.46 1.14
CA ASN A 53 0.74 -20.71 0.69
C ASN A 53 -0.56 -20.51 -0.13
N VAL A 54 -0.49 -19.60 -1.12
CA VAL A 54 -1.61 -19.19 -1.97
C VAL A 54 -1.18 -19.25 -3.42
N HIS A 55 -2.04 -19.78 -4.29
CA HIS A 55 -1.75 -19.92 -5.72
C HIS A 55 -1.38 -18.59 -6.40
N LEU A 56 -0.43 -18.61 -7.35
CA LEU A 56 0.08 -17.40 -8.02
C LEU A 56 -1.02 -16.51 -8.58
N LYS A 57 -2.04 -17.10 -9.24
CA LYS A 57 -3.16 -16.34 -9.83
C LYS A 57 -3.88 -15.47 -8.79
N THR A 58 -4.00 -15.96 -7.57
CA THR A 58 -4.60 -15.22 -6.46
C THR A 58 -3.67 -14.07 -6.04
N ILE A 59 -2.36 -14.29 -5.96
CA ILE A 59 -1.39 -13.21 -5.66
C ILE A 59 -1.40 -12.13 -6.75
N TYR A 60 -1.48 -12.49 -8.03
CA TYR A 60 -1.65 -11.53 -9.13
C TYR A 60 -2.90 -10.66 -8.93
N SER A 61 -4.03 -11.29 -8.60
CA SER A 61 -5.31 -10.60 -8.36
C SER A 61 -5.25 -9.68 -7.14
N VAL A 62 -4.76 -10.19 -6.00
CA VAL A 62 -4.64 -9.39 -4.77
C VAL A 62 -3.67 -8.23 -4.97
N ARG A 63 -2.52 -8.45 -5.64
CA ARG A 63 -1.58 -7.37 -5.99
C ARG A 63 -2.26 -6.30 -6.84
N TYR A 64 -3.03 -6.69 -7.85
CA TYR A 64 -3.78 -5.74 -8.68
C TYR A 64 -4.71 -4.86 -7.82
N HIS A 65 -5.47 -5.47 -6.91
CA HIS A 65 -6.35 -4.72 -6.01
C HIS A 65 -5.59 -3.81 -5.03
N VAL A 66 -4.46 -4.27 -4.48
CA VAL A 66 -3.57 -3.44 -3.65
C VAL A 66 -3.11 -2.21 -4.43
N LEU A 67 -2.53 -2.40 -5.62
CA LEU A 67 -2.00 -1.31 -6.43
C LEU A 67 -3.10 -0.31 -6.84
N THR A 68 -4.28 -0.82 -7.22
CA THR A 68 -5.43 0.00 -7.56
C THR A 68 -5.87 0.88 -6.38
N LYS A 69 -5.91 0.32 -5.16
CA LYS A 69 -6.26 1.07 -3.94
C LYS A 69 -5.18 2.06 -3.51
N LEU A 70 -3.93 1.83 -3.88
CA LEU A 70 -2.83 2.78 -3.71
C LEU A 70 -2.80 3.88 -4.79
N GLY A 71 -3.70 3.82 -5.78
CA GLY A 71 -3.73 4.76 -6.90
C GLY A 71 -2.67 4.49 -7.97
N CYS A 72 -1.99 3.34 -7.92
CA CYS A 72 -1.01 2.93 -8.92
C CYS A 72 -1.74 2.33 -10.14
N ARG A 73 -1.46 2.84 -11.34
CA ARG A 73 -1.95 2.31 -12.62
C ARG A 73 -1.01 1.26 -13.19
N THR A 74 0.28 1.41 -12.89
CA THR A 74 1.34 0.50 -13.34
C THR A 74 2.19 0.00 -12.19
N VAL A 75 3.00 -1.04 -12.46
CA VAL A 75 4.02 -1.52 -11.51
C VAL A 75 5.10 -0.45 -11.30
N LEU A 76 5.40 0.37 -12.31
CA LEU A 76 6.36 1.47 -12.19
C LEU A 76 5.86 2.54 -11.20
N ASP A 77 4.56 2.86 -11.24
CA ASP A 77 3.96 3.81 -10.28
C ASP A 77 4.18 3.34 -8.84
N TYR A 78 4.03 2.04 -8.61
CA TYR A 78 4.31 1.44 -7.31
C TYR A 78 5.78 1.51 -6.94
N GLN A 79 6.69 1.25 -7.88
CA GLN A 79 8.14 1.34 -7.62
C GLN A 79 8.57 2.77 -7.25
N ILE A 80 7.97 3.78 -7.87
CA ILE A 80 8.20 5.19 -7.52
C ILE A 80 7.59 5.51 -6.14
N LEU A 81 6.36 5.04 -5.89
CA LEU A 81 5.68 5.24 -4.61
C LEU A 81 6.43 4.58 -3.45
N SER A 82 6.90 3.34 -3.63
CA SER A 82 7.48 2.51 -2.58
C SER A 82 8.76 3.07 -1.99
N VAL A 83 9.52 3.85 -2.77
CA VAL A 83 10.75 4.51 -2.32
C VAL A 83 10.49 5.90 -1.72
N SER A 84 9.26 6.39 -1.74
CA SER A 84 8.95 7.73 -1.23
C SER A 84 8.92 7.76 0.31
N LYS A 85 9.45 8.85 0.90
CA LYS A 85 9.42 9.07 2.36
C LYS A 85 7.99 9.14 2.91
N ALA A 86 7.07 9.72 2.15
CA ALA A 86 5.68 9.82 2.56
C ALA A 86 5.02 8.44 2.66
N PHE A 87 5.27 7.57 1.68
CA PHE A 87 4.70 6.23 1.67
C PHE A 87 5.29 5.33 2.77
N THR A 88 6.61 5.37 2.97
CA THR A 88 7.27 4.63 4.06
C THR A 88 6.74 5.07 5.44
N HIS A 89 6.58 6.38 5.66
CA HIS A 89 5.96 6.88 6.88
C HIS A 89 4.50 6.44 7.04
N TRP A 90 3.74 6.44 5.95
CA TRP A 90 2.35 5.95 5.93
C TRP A 90 2.26 4.45 6.28
N LEU A 91 3.18 3.61 5.79
CA LEU A 91 3.24 2.18 6.14
C LEU A 91 3.41 1.99 7.65
N THR A 92 4.30 2.78 8.27
CA THR A 92 4.55 2.75 9.72
C THR A 92 3.29 3.13 10.52
N ILE A 93 2.62 4.23 10.14
CA ILE A 93 1.37 4.66 10.81
C ILE A 93 0.28 3.58 10.71
N ASN A 94 0.20 2.89 9.57
CA ASN A 94 -0.82 1.88 9.31
C ASN A 94 -0.43 0.46 9.75
N ASN A 95 0.72 0.29 10.43
CA ASN A 95 1.23 -0.99 10.92
C ASN A 95 1.28 -2.09 9.85
N VAL A 96 1.57 -1.72 8.60
CA VAL A 96 1.63 -2.69 7.49
C VAL A 96 2.81 -3.66 7.67
N ASP A 97 3.88 -3.20 8.31
CA ASP A 97 5.11 -3.99 8.52
C ASP A 97 5.00 -5.02 9.67
N ASN A 98 4.01 -4.88 10.57
CA ASN A 98 3.85 -5.71 11.77
C ASN A 98 3.16 -7.07 11.52
N VAL A 99 2.77 -7.36 10.28
CA VAL A 99 1.93 -8.52 9.97
C VAL A 99 2.72 -9.84 9.91
N ILE A 100 4.05 -9.81 10.10
CA ILE A 100 4.88 -11.02 10.05
C ILE A 100 5.58 -11.21 11.40
N SER A 101 4.80 -11.47 12.45
CA SER A 101 5.31 -11.94 13.74
C SER A 101 4.66 -13.24 14.25
N ARG A 102 3.78 -13.92 13.47
CA ARG A 102 3.07 -15.13 13.97
C ARG A 102 2.84 -16.28 12.97
N VAL A 103 3.75 -16.51 12.02
CA VAL A 103 3.78 -17.74 11.21
C VAL A 103 5.27 -17.98 10.94
N ASN A 104 6.06 -18.91 11.50
CA ASN A 104 5.87 -20.22 12.12
C ASN A 104 6.97 -20.45 13.20
N SER A 105 6.62 -20.57 14.49
CA SER A 105 7.54 -21.17 15.50
C SER A 105 7.01 -22.50 16.04
N LYS A 106 6.22 -23.24 15.26
CA LYS A 106 5.68 -24.54 15.69
C LYS A 106 5.61 -25.58 14.58
N VAL A 107 6.64 -25.72 13.75
CA VAL A 107 6.91 -26.97 13.02
C VAL A 107 8.41 -27.10 12.76
N ILE A 108 9.20 -27.45 13.77
CA ILE A 108 10.33 -28.36 13.61
C ILE A 108 10.28 -29.26 14.84
N ALA A 109 10.14 -30.56 14.57
CA ALA A 109 10.03 -31.65 15.52
C ALA A 109 11.31 -31.82 16.37
#